data_AF-A0A517YVQ3-F1
#
_entry.id   AF-A0A517YVQ3-F1
#
_cell.length_a   1.000
_cell.length_b   1.000
_cell.length_c   1.000
_cell.angle_alpha   90.00
_cell.angle_beta   90.00
_cell.angle_gamma   90.00
#
_symmetry.space_group_name_H-M   'P 1'
#
loop_
_entity.id
_entity.type
_entity.pdbx_description
1 polymer ?
#
loop_
_entity_poly.entity_id
_entity_poly.type
_entity_poly.pdbx_seq_one_letter_code
_entity_poly.pdbx_strand_id
1 'polypeptide(L)'
;MSNLPATAEGNNDVVKFSIHAPVQTHATLKDFLGQSVDRLADVAPKHFTPERLVKMVLLAANHQPKILKCTALSILEATMTAAELGLDCSGTKGEAYLVPFNCRVGSDYQLQAKLLPGYKGLAKLARQSGEIKTY
;
A
#
# COMPACT_ATOMS: atom_id res chain seq x y z
N MET A 1 44.32 14.33 -25.33
CA MET A 1 44.15 15.59 -24.59
C MET A 1 42.98 16.30 -25.25
N SER A 2 41.81 16.57 -24.67
CA SER A 2 41.32 16.52 -23.28
C SER A 2 39.80 16.59 -23.37
N ASN A 3 39.10 15.73 -22.61
CA ASN A 3 37.64 15.65 -22.54
C ASN A 3 37.00 16.96 -22.08
N LEU A 4 35.91 17.35 -22.74
CA LEU A 4 34.86 18.23 -22.21
C LEU A 4 33.96 17.38 -21.27
N PRO A 5 33.61 17.85 -20.06
CA PRO A 5 32.89 17.03 -19.09
C PRO A 5 31.42 16.82 -19.47
N ALA A 6 30.99 15.57 -19.27
CA ALA A 6 29.64 15.09 -19.47
C ALA A 6 28.65 15.74 -18.50
N THR A 7 27.48 16.02 -19.07
CA THR A 7 26.14 16.24 -18.54
C THR A 7 25.95 16.08 -17.02
N ALA A 8 25.36 17.12 -16.45
CA ALA A 8 24.91 17.24 -15.06
C ALA A 8 24.12 16.01 -14.58
N GLU A 9 24.51 15.58 -13.39
CA GLU A 9 23.98 14.47 -12.60
C GLU A 9 22.50 14.68 -12.27
N GLY A 10 21.64 13.88 -12.90
CA GLY A 10 20.26 13.67 -12.45
C GLY A 10 20.30 12.81 -11.19
N ASN A 11 19.96 13.43 -10.06
CA ASN A 11 19.93 12.83 -8.74
C ASN A 11 18.95 11.65 -8.66
N ASN A 12 19.45 10.43 -8.87
CA ASN A 12 18.76 9.18 -8.57
C ASN A 12 19.24 8.65 -7.22
N ASP A 13 18.85 9.34 -6.14
CA ASP A 13 18.85 8.79 -4.78
C ASP A 13 17.75 7.72 -4.66
N VAL A 14 17.86 6.63 -5.42
CA VAL A 14 17.07 5.42 -5.19
C VAL A 14 17.64 4.79 -3.92
N VAL A 15 17.14 5.24 -2.77
CA VAL A 15 17.41 4.60 -1.48
C VAL A 15 17.09 3.11 -1.65
N LYS A 16 18.09 2.24 -1.49
CA LYS A 16 17.99 0.79 -1.63
C LYS A 16 17.07 0.21 -0.55
N PHE A 17 15.76 0.40 -0.68
CA PHE A 17 14.80 -0.18 0.23
C PHE A 17 14.68 -1.67 -0.08
N SER A 18 15.06 -2.53 0.86
CA SER A 18 14.93 -3.97 0.71
C SER A 18 13.45 -4.34 0.68
N ILE A 19 12.93 -4.71 -0.49
CA ILE A 19 11.51 -5.02 -0.75
C ILE A 19 10.93 -6.12 0.16
N HIS A 20 11.79 -6.97 0.72
CA HIS A 20 11.41 -8.10 1.59
C HIS A 20 11.73 -7.85 3.06
N ALA A 21 12.29 -6.68 3.41
CA ALA A 21 12.57 -6.32 4.79
C ALA A 21 11.31 -5.74 5.46
N PRO A 22 11.17 -5.92 6.78
CA PRO A 22 10.12 -5.26 7.56
C PRO A 22 10.34 -3.74 7.60
N VAL A 23 9.26 -2.97 7.59
CA VAL A 23 9.30 -1.50 7.51
C VAL A 23 9.78 -0.84 8.82
N GLN A 24 9.49 -1.47 9.96
CA GLN A 24 9.86 -1.11 11.34
C GLN A 24 9.33 0.22 11.89
N THR A 25 9.27 1.29 11.10
CA THR A 25 8.90 2.65 11.57
C THR A 25 7.89 3.33 10.63
N HIS A 26 7.00 4.16 11.19
CA HIS A 26 6.02 4.93 10.42
C HIS A 26 6.64 5.94 9.45
N ALA A 27 7.77 6.57 9.81
CA ALA A 27 8.50 7.48 8.92
C ALA A 27 9.00 6.74 7.68
N THR A 28 9.63 5.59 7.88
CA THR A 28 10.09 4.69 6.82
C THR A 28 8.96 4.23 5.91
N LEU A 29 7.78 3.95 6.48
CA LEU A 29 6.58 3.58 5.71
C LEU A 29 6.11 4.73 4.82
N LYS A 30 6.09 5.96 5.36
CA LYS A 30 5.69 7.16 4.63
C LYS A 30 6.63 7.43 3.46
N ASP A 31 7.94 7.34 3.68
CA ASP A 31 8.94 7.60 2.66
C ASP A 31 8.88 6.56 1.54
N PHE A 32 8.70 5.28 1.90
CA PHE A 32 8.56 4.19 0.93
C PHE A 32 7.30 4.32 0.07
N LEU A 33 6.16 4.62 0.69
CA LEU A 33 4.92 4.83 -0.07
C LEU A 33 5.00 6.10 -0.92
N GLY A 34 5.69 7.14 -0.43
CA GLY A 34 5.97 8.38 -1.18
C GLY A 34 6.79 8.13 -2.45
N GLN A 35 7.78 7.23 -2.40
CA GLN A 35 8.57 6.83 -3.57
C GLN A 35 7.80 5.90 -4.52
N SER A 36 6.77 5.21 -4.02
CA SER A 36 5.93 4.28 -4.80
C SER A 36 4.68 4.96 -5.36
N VAL A 37 4.58 6.29 -5.25
CA VAL A 37 3.42 7.10 -5.66
C VAL A 37 3.09 6.91 -7.13
N ASP A 38 4.08 6.84 -8.02
CA ASP A 38 3.85 6.67 -9.46
C ASP A 38 3.13 5.34 -9.74
N ARG A 39 3.55 4.26 -9.08
CA ARG A 39 2.90 2.94 -9.20
C ARG A 39 1.50 2.92 -8.61
N LEU A 40 1.28 3.70 -7.54
CA LEU A 40 -0.05 3.86 -6.95
C LEU A 40 -0.97 4.67 -7.85
N ALA A 41 -0.44 5.66 -8.58
CA ALA A 41 -1.22 6.51 -9.46
C ALA A 41 -1.78 5.76 -10.69
N ASP A 42 -1.03 4.81 -11.24
CA ASP A 42 -1.47 3.99 -12.38
C ASP A 42 -2.68 3.11 -12.05
N VAL A 43 -2.78 2.70 -10.79
CA VAL A 43 -3.74 1.69 -10.32
C VAL A 43 -4.92 2.32 -9.55
N ALA A 44 -4.73 3.54 -9.05
CA ALA A 44 -5.74 4.24 -8.28
C ALA A 44 -6.90 4.76 -9.16
N PRO A 45 -8.17 4.53 -8.77
CA PRO A 45 -9.32 5.18 -9.37
C PRO A 45 -9.21 6.71 -9.25
N LYS A 46 -9.89 7.46 -10.14
CA LYS A 46 -9.85 8.95 -10.21
C LYS A 46 -10.06 9.70 -8.88
N HIS A 47 -10.65 9.06 -7.87
CA HIS A 47 -10.92 9.64 -6.55
C HIS A 47 -9.96 9.20 -5.43
N PHE A 48 -8.97 8.37 -5.75
CA PHE A 48 -7.92 7.92 -4.84
C PHE A 48 -6.63 8.66 -5.17
N THR A 49 -6.35 9.74 -4.44
CA THR A 49 -5.05 10.40 -4.59
C THR A 49 -3.97 9.62 -3.83
N PRO A 50 -2.73 9.60 -4.31
CA PRO A 50 -1.63 8.91 -3.62
C PRO A 50 -1.44 9.38 -2.18
N GLU A 51 -1.62 10.67 -1.90
CA GLU A 51 -1.50 11.22 -0.54
C GLU A 51 -2.57 10.67 0.40
N ARG A 52 -3.78 10.42 -0.14
CA ARG A 52 -4.86 9.80 0.63
C ARG A 52 -4.54 8.35 0.94
N LEU A 53 -3.96 7.60 0.01
CA LEU A 53 -3.51 6.22 0.25
C LEU A 53 -2.47 6.16 1.35
N VAL A 54 -1.44 7.01 1.29
CA VAL A 54 -0.41 7.09 2.34
C VAL A 54 -1.03 7.34 3.71
N LYS A 55 -1.95 8.31 3.81
CA LYS A 55 -2.65 8.61 5.06
C LYS A 55 -3.48 7.42 5.58
N MET A 56 -4.19 6.73 4.69
CA MET A 56 -5.00 5.56 5.06
C MET A 56 -4.14 4.41 5.59
N VAL A 57 -2.99 4.14 4.95
CA VAL A 57 -2.06 3.09 5.40
C VAL A 57 -1.42 3.46 6.72
N LEU A 58 -1.01 4.71 6.91
CA LEU A 58 -0.48 5.19 8.19
C LEU A 58 -1.53 5.05 9.32
N LEU A 59 -2.80 5.35 9.02
CA LEU A 59 -3.89 5.17 9.97
C LEU A 59 -4.13 3.69 10.28
N ALA A 60 -4.11 2.81 9.28
CA ALA A 60 -4.19 1.37 9.49
C ALA A 60 -3.04 0.84 10.36
N ALA A 61 -1.81 1.30 10.12
CA ALA A 61 -0.65 0.94 10.92
C ALA A 61 -0.74 1.45 12.37
N ASN A 62 -1.38 2.60 12.61
CA ASN A 62 -1.67 3.08 13.97
C ASN A 62 -2.69 2.18 14.68
N HIS A 63 -3.73 1.73 13.98
CA HIS A 63 -4.73 0.82 14.55
C HIS A 63 -4.16 -0.59 14.81
N GLN A 64 -3.26 -1.05 13.95
CA GLN A 64 -2.60 -2.36 14.08
C GLN A 64 -1.08 -2.21 13.92
N PRO A 65 -0.34 -1.99 15.02
CA PRO A 65 1.12 -1.78 14.98
C PRO A 65 1.91 -2.95 14.38
N LYS A 66 1.33 -4.17 14.38
CA LYS A 66 1.94 -5.34 13.73
C LYS A 66 2.12 -5.19 12.21
N ILE A 67 1.40 -4.26 11.57
CA ILE A 67 1.58 -3.95 10.15
C ILE A 67 3.00 -3.42 9.88
N LEU A 68 3.63 -2.71 10.82
CA LEU A 68 5.00 -2.22 10.67
C LEU A 68 6.05 -3.35 10.58
N LYS A 69 5.71 -4.55 11.04
CA LYS A 69 6.56 -5.74 10.95
C LYS A 69 6.35 -6.49 9.64
N CYS A 70 5.37 -6.10 8.83
CA CYS A 70 5.15 -6.70 7.51
C CYS A 70 6.17 -6.19 6.50
N THR A 71 6.39 -6.95 5.44
CA THR A 71 7.26 -6.52 4.33
C THR A 71 6.66 -5.32 3.62
N ALA A 72 7.50 -4.36 3.23
CA ALA A 72 7.07 -3.15 2.53
C ALA A 72 6.28 -3.44 1.25
N LEU A 73 6.74 -4.44 0.49
CA LEU A 73 6.07 -4.89 -0.73
C LEU A 73 4.63 -5.36 -0.47
N SER A 74 4.43 -6.20 0.56
CA SER A 74 3.07 -6.70 0.87
C SER A 74 2.11 -5.59 1.30
N ILE A 75 2.61 -4.57 1.99
CA ILE A 75 1.79 -3.40 2.37
C ILE A 75 1.39 -2.62 1.13
N LEU A 76 2.33 -2.40 0.21
CA LEU A 76 2.06 -1.73 -1.06
C LEU A 76 1.04 -2.51 -1.89
N GLU A 77 1.25 -3.80 -2.11
CA GLU A 77 0.35 -4.67 -2.86
C GLU A 77 -1.07 -4.65 -2.26
N ALA A 78 -1.21 -4.85 -0.96
CA ALA A 78 -2.51 -4.81 -0.29
C ALA A 78 -3.19 -3.43 -0.39
N THR A 79 -2.39 -2.35 -0.40
CA THR A 79 -2.89 -0.99 -0.59
C THR A 79 -3.34 -0.74 -2.03
N MET A 80 -2.59 -1.24 -3.01
CA MET A 80 -2.95 -1.18 -4.43
C MET A 80 -4.26 -1.93 -4.69
N THR A 81 -4.41 -3.14 -4.17
CA THR A 81 -5.69 -3.89 -4.28
C THR A 81 -6.85 -3.12 -3.63
N ALA A 82 -6.62 -2.43 -2.51
CA ALA A 82 -7.66 -1.62 -1.89
C ALA A 82 -8.05 -0.43 -2.77
N ALA A 83 -7.07 0.20 -3.41
CA ALA A 83 -7.28 1.28 -4.36
C ALA A 83 -8.08 0.80 -5.58
N GLU A 84 -7.70 -0.31 -6.21
CA GLU A 84 -8.40 -0.92 -7.36
C GLU A 84 -9.88 -1.16 -7.06
N LEU A 85 -10.17 -1.71 -5.87
CA LEU A 85 -11.54 -1.97 -5.40
C LEU A 85 -12.26 -0.72 -4.89
N GLY A 86 -11.58 0.43 -4.81
CA GLY A 86 -12.13 1.67 -4.27
C GLY A 86 -12.53 1.57 -2.79
N LEU A 87 -11.88 0.69 -2.01
CA LEU A 87 -12.19 0.43 -0.61
C LEU A 87 -11.27 1.18 0.35
N ASP A 88 -11.84 1.65 1.46
CA ASP A 88 -11.08 2.27 2.53
C ASP A 88 -10.41 1.22 3.43
N CYS A 89 -9.08 1.05 3.30
CA CYS A 89 -8.27 0.12 4.08
C CYS A 89 -7.77 0.65 5.44
N SER A 90 -8.17 1.86 5.86
CA SER A 90 -7.78 2.40 7.17
C SER A 90 -8.39 1.64 8.35
N GLY A 91 -9.45 0.87 8.10
CA GLY A 91 -10.26 0.20 9.12
C GLY A 91 -11.31 1.09 9.77
N THR A 92 -11.21 2.42 9.70
CA THR A 92 -12.14 3.35 10.36
C THR A 92 -13.56 3.25 9.82
N LYS A 93 -13.71 3.11 8.50
CA LYS A 93 -15.04 3.00 7.86
C LYS A 93 -15.60 1.60 7.86
N GLY A 94 -14.82 0.59 8.25
CA GLY A 94 -15.17 -0.82 8.15
C GLY A 94 -15.34 -1.34 6.74
N GLU A 95 -14.74 -0.66 5.74
CA GLU A 95 -14.78 -1.07 4.34
C GLU A 95 -13.74 -2.17 4.06
N ALA A 96 -12.50 -1.97 4.48
CA ALA A 96 -11.46 -3.00 4.41
C ALA A 96 -10.44 -2.83 5.54
N TYR A 97 -9.64 -3.86 5.75
CA TYR A 97 -8.63 -3.92 6.80
C TYR A 97 -7.32 -4.46 6.25
N LEU A 98 -6.21 -3.85 6.65
CA LEU A 98 -4.88 -4.43 6.47
C LEU A 98 -4.60 -5.38 7.63
N VAL A 99 -4.45 -6.66 7.32
CA VAL A 99 -4.25 -7.71 8.32
C VAL A 99 -2.87 -8.35 8.14
N PRO A 100 -2.05 -8.40 9.19
CA PRO A 100 -0.77 -9.10 9.16
C PRO A 100 -1.00 -10.62 9.17
N PHE A 101 -0.41 -11.31 8.21
CA PHE A 101 -0.53 -12.76 8.03
C PHE A 101 0.85 -13.39 7.87
N ASN A 102 1.10 -14.51 8.54
CA ASN A 102 2.34 -15.25 8.36
C ASN A 102 2.26 -16.09 7.08
N CYS A 103 3.01 -15.68 6.07
CA CYS A 103 3.16 -16.40 4.81
C CYS A 103 4.46 -17.21 4.82
N ARG A 104 4.40 -18.46 4.37
CA ARG A 104 5.61 -19.25 4.12
C ARG A 104 6.24 -18.81 2.81
N VAL A 105 7.51 -18.41 2.85
CA VAL A 105 8.31 -18.00 1.69
C VAL A 105 9.56 -18.88 1.68
N GLY A 106 9.54 -19.93 0.86
CA GLY A 106 10.57 -20.97 0.88
C GLY A 106 10.58 -21.76 2.20
N SER A 107 11.71 -21.75 2.89
CA SER A 107 11.89 -22.42 4.19
C SER A 107 11.48 -21.55 5.38
N ASP A 108 11.35 -20.24 5.19
CA ASP A 108 11.08 -19.28 6.26
C ASP A 108 9.64 -18.78 6.27
N TYR A 109 9.20 -18.25 7.41
CA TYR A 109 7.94 -17.54 7.55
C TYR A 109 8.17 -16.03 7.59
N GLN A 110 7.47 -15.31 6.73
CA GLN A 110 7.51 -13.85 6.68
C GLN A 110 6.12 -13.29 6.98
N LEU A 111 6.09 -12.24 7.81
CA LEU A 111 4.85 -11.52 8.07
C LEU A 111 4.56 -10.62 6.87
N GLN A 112 3.39 -10.79 6.26
CA GLN A 112 2.93 -10.03 5.10
C GLN A 112 1.58 -9.38 5.41
N ALA A 113 1.37 -8.16 4.91
CA ALA A 113 0.08 -7.51 4.98
C ALA A 113 -0.84 -8.04 3.88
N LYS A 114 -2.09 -8.35 4.22
CA LYS A 114 -3.13 -8.71 3.26
C LYS A 114 -4.34 -7.81 3.44
N LEU A 115 -5.02 -7.52 2.34
CA LEU A 115 -6.28 -6.80 2.36
C LEU A 115 -7.42 -7.79 2.66
N LEU A 116 -8.19 -7.53 3.71
CA LEU A 116 -9.44 -8.22 3.98
C LEU A 116 -10.60 -7.23 3.83
N PRO A 117 -11.50 -7.42 2.85
CA PRO A 117 -12.73 -6.65 2.76
C PRO A 117 -13.60 -6.85 4.02
N GLY A 118 -14.04 -5.75 4.60
CA GLY A 118 -15.03 -5.73 5.67
C GLY A 118 -16.45 -5.83 5.12
N TYR A 119 -17.42 -6.04 6.01
CA TYR A 119 -18.82 -6.20 5.60
C TYR A 119 -19.37 -4.99 4.84
N LYS A 120 -18.98 -3.76 5.23
CA LYS A 120 -19.41 -2.54 4.53
C LYS A 120 -18.75 -2.41 3.17
N GLY A 121 -17.51 -2.91 3.03
CA GLY A 121 -16.80 -2.93 1.75
C GLY A 121 -17.44 -3.89 0.78
N LEU A 122 -17.77 -5.10 1.24
CA LEU A 122 -18.52 -6.08 0.44
C LEU A 122 -19.89 -5.53 0.01
N ALA A 123 -20.63 -4.89 0.93
CA ALA A 123 -21.90 -4.25 0.59
C ALA A 123 -21.74 -3.09 -0.41
N LYS A 124 -20.62 -2.35 -0.35
CA LYS A 124 -20.28 -1.27 -1.30
C LYS A 124 -19.96 -1.85 -2.68
N LEU A 125 -19.11 -2.88 -2.75
CA LEU A 125 -18.78 -3.56 -4.00
C LEU A 125 -20.02 -4.16 -4.67
N ALA A 126 -20.87 -4.81 -3.88
CA ALA A 126 -22.08 -5.40 -4.41
C ALA A 126 -23.05 -4.33 -4.97
N ARG A 127 -23.13 -3.14 -4.36
CA ARG A 127 -23.88 -2.00 -4.94
C ARG A 127 -23.22 -1.44 -6.19
N GLN A 128 -21.90 -1.41 -6.26
CA GLN A 128 -21.16 -0.96 -7.45
C GLN A 128 -21.27 -1.93 -8.63
N SER A 129 -21.51 -3.22 -8.38
CA SER A 129 -21.67 -4.23 -9.43
C SER A 129 -22.90 -4.01 -10.32
N GLY A 130 -23.90 -3.26 -9.84
CA GLY A 130 -25.18 -3.09 -10.53
C GLY A 130 -26.12 -4.30 -10.44
N GLU A 131 -25.69 -5.41 -9.81
CA GLU A 131 -26.50 -6.62 -9.63
C GLU A 131 -27.53 -6.49 -8.50
N ILE A 132 -27.33 -5.55 -7.56
CA ILE A 132 -28.27 -5.28 -6.48
C ILE A 132 -29.35 -4.31 -6.96
N LYS A 133 -30.59 -4.79 -7.04
CA LYS A 133 -31.79 -3.95 -7.11
C LYS A 133 -32.17 -3.45 -5.72
N THR A 134 -32.15 -2.14 -5.54
CA THR A 134 -32.82 -1.50 -4.40
C THR A 134 -34.31 -1.45 -4.73
N TYR A 135 -35.14 -2.14 -3.95
CA TYR A 135 -36.60 -2.05 -4.02
C TYR A 135 -37.10 -0.90 -3.16
#